data_AF-A0A3B9LYZ5-F1
#
_entry.id   AF-A0A3B9LYZ5-F1
#
_cell.length_a   1.000
_cell.length_b   1.000
_cell.length_c   1.000
_cell.angle_alpha   90.00
_cell.angle_beta   90.00
_cell.angle_gamma   90.00
#
_symmetry.space_group_name_H-M   'P 1'
#
loop_
_entity.id
_entity.type
_entity.pdbx_description
1 polymer ?
#
loop_
_entity_poly.entity_id
_entity_poly.type
_entity_poly.pdbx_seq_one_letter_code
_entity_poly.pdbx_strand_id
1 'polypeptide(L)'
;MIKAEVISEHRAAALNTALRLELLTLIWMIIEAVGSLAAALLARSVLLLAFGIDSGIELLSALVLFWRLRQESSDQLSQSEAEKV
;
A
#
# COMPACT_ATOMS: atom_id res chain seq x y z
N MET A 1 -15.13 14.47 25.03
CA MET A 1 -14.42 13.22 25.38
C MET A 1 -14.87 12.08 24.48
N ILE A 2 -16.11 11.57 24.57
CA ILE A 2 -16.64 10.45 23.76
C ILE A 2 -16.41 10.59 22.23
N LYS A 3 -16.57 11.80 21.68
CA LYS A 3 -16.41 12.03 20.23
C LYS A 3 -14.98 11.78 19.72
N ALA A 4 -13.95 12.02 20.54
CA ALA A 4 -12.56 11.82 20.13
C ALA A 4 -12.19 10.33 20.08
N GLU A 5 -12.66 9.56 21.05
CA GLU A 5 -12.45 8.11 21.16
C GLU A 5 -13.16 7.33 20.05
N VAL A 6 -14.39 7.72 19.69
CA VAL A 6 -15.09 7.12 18.55
C VAL A 6 -14.33 7.39 17.24
N ILE A 7 -13.77 8.59 17.06
CA ILE A 7 -13.03 8.94 15.83
C ILE A 7 -11.71 8.14 15.72
N SER A 8 -10.99 7.93 16.83
CA SER A 8 -9.74 7.16 16.82
C SER A 8 -9.98 5.68 16.51
N GLU A 9 -11.02 5.07 17.11
CA GLU A 9 -11.42 3.68 16.83
C GLU A 9 -11.75 3.46 15.33
N HIS A 10 -12.56 4.35 14.74
CA HIS A 10 -12.88 4.27 13.31
C HIS A 10 -11.65 4.44 12.43
N ARG A 11 -10.71 5.29 12.83
CA ARG A 11 -9.47 5.53 12.08
C ARG A 11 -8.52 4.34 12.14
N ALA A 12 -8.38 3.69 13.30
CA ALA A 12 -7.57 2.48 13.45
C ALA A 12 -8.11 1.33 12.58
N ALA A 13 -9.44 1.14 12.55
CA ALA A 13 -10.09 0.15 11.70
C ALA A 13 -9.89 0.45 10.20
N ALA A 14 -9.99 1.73 9.82
CA ALA A 14 -9.75 2.18 8.44
C ALA A 14 -8.30 1.95 8.00
N LEU A 15 -7.30 2.24 8.86
CA LEU A 15 -5.89 2.01 8.57
C LEU A 15 -5.56 0.53 8.36
N ASN A 16 -6.09 -0.35 9.21
CA ASN A 16 -5.91 -1.79 9.05
C ASN A 16 -6.49 -2.30 7.72
N THR A 17 -7.63 -1.73 7.31
CA THR A 17 -8.24 -2.07 6.02
C THR A 17 -7.41 -1.53 4.85
N ALA A 18 -6.96 -0.28 4.93
CA ALA A 18 -6.11 0.34 3.92
C ALA A 18 -4.80 -0.44 3.72
N LEU A 19 -4.14 -0.87 4.80
CA LEU A 19 -2.92 -1.69 4.72
C LEU A 19 -3.13 -3.04 4.03
N ARG A 20 -4.28 -3.69 4.24
CA ARG A 20 -4.60 -4.96 3.56
C ARG A 20 -4.87 -4.76 2.08
N LEU A 21 -5.59 -3.70 1.72
CA LEU A 21 -5.85 -3.35 0.33
C LEU A 21 -4.57 -2.96 -0.39
N GLU A 22 -3.72 -2.12 0.22
CA GLU A 22 -2.41 -1.75 -0.33
C GLU A 22 -1.51 -2.97 -0.52
N LEU A 23 -1.49 -3.90 0.43
CA LEU A 23 -0.72 -5.13 0.27
C LEU A 23 -1.22 -5.98 -0.91
N LEU A 24 -2.55 -6.08 -1.08
CA LEU A 24 -3.14 -6.76 -2.23
C LEU A 24 -2.75 -6.07 -3.55
N THR A 25 -2.85 -4.74 -3.61
CA THR A 25 -2.45 -3.94 -4.76
C THR A 25 -0.97 -4.13 -5.07
N LEU A 26 -0.09 -4.05 -4.08
CA LEU A 26 1.35 -4.29 -4.26
C LEU A 26 1.63 -5.65 -4.88
N ILE A 27 1.01 -6.71 -4.37
CA ILE A 27 1.18 -8.07 -4.90
C ILE A 27 0.71 -8.12 -6.35
N TRP A 28 -0.47 -7.56 -6.65
CA TRP A 28 -1.01 -7.53 -8.00
C TRP A 28 -0.11 -6.77 -8.97
N MET A 29 0.36 -5.59 -8.58
CA MET A 29 1.26 -4.75 -9.37
C MET A 29 2.60 -5.44 -9.67
N ILE A 30 3.15 -6.20 -8.72
CA ILE A 30 4.34 -7.01 -8.96
C ILE A 30 4.09 -8.07 -10.04
N ILE A 31 2.94 -8.74 -9.99
CA ILE A 31 2.56 -9.75 -10.99
C ILE A 31 2.44 -9.09 -12.38
N GLU A 32 1.79 -7.94 -12.48
CA GLU A 32 1.63 -7.20 -13.74
C GLU A 32 2.96 -6.69 -14.29
N ALA A 33 3.81 -6.09 -13.45
CA ALA A 33 5.12 -5.59 -13.85
C ALA A 33 6.02 -6.73 -14.34
N VAL A 34 6.11 -7.84 -13.60
CA VAL A 34 6.92 -9.00 -13.99
C VAL A 34 6.36 -9.65 -15.25
N GLY A 35 5.04 -9.84 -15.31
CA GLY A 35 4.36 -10.46 -16.46
C GLY A 35 4.51 -9.64 -17.74
N SER A 36 4.34 -8.32 -17.66
CA SER A 36 4.47 -7.42 -18.80
C SER A 36 5.90 -7.31 -19.30
N LEU A 37 6.91 -7.25 -18.41
CA LEU A 37 8.31 -7.27 -18.81
C LEU A 37 8.70 -8.60 -19.49
N ALA A 38 8.27 -9.74 -18.93
CA ALA A 38 8.50 -11.05 -19.55
C ALA A 38 7.83 -11.14 -20.93
N ALA A 39 6.58 -10.71 -21.05
CA ALA A 39 5.85 -10.68 -22.31
C ALA A 39 6.49 -9.71 -23.31
N ALA A 40 6.99 -8.55 -22.87
CA ALA A 40 7.69 -7.58 -23.70
C ALA A 40 8.93 -8.18 -24.34
N LEU A 41 9.72 -8.93 -23.58
CA LEU A 41 10.92 -9.61 -24.08
C LEU A 41 10.57 -10.71 -25.09
N LEU A 42 9.60 -11.57 -24.77
CA LEU A 42 9.17 -12.66 -25.64
C LEU A 42 8.56 -12.15 -26.95
N ALA A 43 7.74 -11.11 -26.88
CA ALA A 43 7.06 -10.51 -28.04
C ALA A 43 7.89 -9.43 -28.74
N ARG A 44 9.04 -9.02 -28.18
CA ARG A 44 9.85 -7.86 -28.61
C ARG A 44 9.01 -6.59 -28.77
N SER A 45 8.11 -6.34 -27.82
CA SER A 45 7.11 -5.27 -27.89
C SER A 45 7.49 -4.06 -27.04
N VAL A 46 7.55 -2.88 -27.67
CA VAL A 46 7.80 -1.60 -26.98
C VAL A 46 6.62 -1.21 -26.11
N LEU A 47 5.39 -1.51 -26.50
CA LEU A 47 4.19 -1.15 -25.73
C LEU A 47 4.12 -1.93 -24.41
N LEU A 48 4.44 -3.23 -24.42
CA LEU A 48 4.47 -4.05 -23.21
C LEU A 48 5.60 -3.61 -22.27
N LEU A 49 6.74 -3.20 -22.83
CA LEU A 49 7.83 -2.64 -22.04
C LEU A 49 7.43 -1.32 -21.38
N ALA A 50 6.80 -0.41 -22.13
CA ALA A 50 6.33 0.87 -21.60
C ALA A 50 5.27 0.66 -20.50
N PHE A 51 4.32 -0.25 -20.70
CA PHE A 51 3.34 -0.64 -19.70
C PHE A 51 4.00 -1.19 -18.43
N GLY A 52 5.00 -2.07 -18.56
CA GLY A 52 5.73 -2.61 -17.41
C GLY A 52 6.53 -1.56 -16.63
N ILE A 53 7.11 -0.59 -17.33
CA ILE A 53 7.82 0.54 -16.70
C ILE A 53 6.84 1.44 -15.93
N ASP A 54 5.69 1.76 -16.53
CA ASP A 54 4.64 2.56 -15.91
C ASP A 54 4.09 1.89 -14.64
N SER A 55 3.77 0.59 -14.74
CA SER A 55 3.41 -0.27 -13.60
C SER A 55 4.49 -0.27 -12.51
N GLY A 56 5.77 -0.20 -12.88
CA GLY A 56 6.88 -0.05 -11.94
C GLY A 56 6.86 1.27 -11.15
N ILE A 57 6.51 2.39 -11.80
CA ILE A 57 6.37 3.69 -11.13
C ILE A 57 5.20 3.64 -10.13
N GLU A 58 4.08 3.05 -10.55
CA GLU A 58 2.92 2.86 -9.69
C GLU A 58 3.26 1.97 -8.49
N LEU A 59 3.97 0.86 -8.69
CA LEU A 59 4.46 -0.02 -7.62
C LEU A 59 5.32 0.74 -6.60
N LEU A 60 6.23 1.62 -7.06
CA LEU A 60 7.04 2.44 -6.17
C LEU A 60 6.18 3.40 -5.35
N SER A 61 5.17 4.02 -5.96
CA SER A 61 4.26 4.92 -5.24
C SER A 61 3.42 4.18 -4.18
N ALA A 62 2.93 2.98 -4.50
CA ALA A 62 2.23 2.11 -3.58
C ALA A 62 3.13 1.66 -2.41
N LEU A 63 4.42 1.38 -2.66
CA LEU A 63 5.38 1.03 -1.60
C LEU A 63 5.57 2.19 -0.61
N VAL A 64 5.70 3.41 -1.11
CA VAL A 64 5.82 4.61 -0.28
C VAL A 64 4.55 4.81 0.55
N LEU A 65 3.37 4.65 -0.06
CA LEU A 65 2.09 4.76 0.63
C LEU A 65 1.92 3.69 1.72
N PHE A 66 2.24 2.44 1.41
CA PHE A 66 2.21 1.34 2.37
C PHE A 66 3.14 1.60 3.57
N TRP A 67 4.37 2.07 3.33
CA TRP A 67 5.31 2.44 4.40
C TRP A 67 4.76 3.57 5.28
N ARG A 68 4.12 4.57 4.68
CA ARG A 68 3.49 5.68 5.41
C ARG A 68 2.33 5.21 6.29
N LEU A 69 1.41 4.42 5.74
CA LEU A 69 0.26 3.88 6.49
C LEU A 69 0.71 2.96 7.62
N ARG A 70 1.78 2.19 7.42
CA ARG A 70 2.33 1.31 8.44
C ARG A 70 2.90 2.10 9.62
N GLN A 71 3.63 3.19 9.36
CA GLN A 71 4.10 4.07 10.42
C GLN A 71 2.95 4.71 11.18
N GLU A 72 1.92 5.21 10.48
CA GLU A 72 0.74 5.80 11.12
C GLU A 72 0.01 4.78 12.02
N SER A 73 -0.06 3.52 11.61
CA SER A 73 -0.64 2.45 12.43
C SER A 73 0.18 2.15 13.69
N SER A 74 1.51 2.19 13.61
CA SER A 74 2.40 2.00 14.77
C SER A 74 2.32 3.16 15.76
N ASP A 75 2.25 4.40 15.26
CA ASP A 75 2.11 5.59 16.12
C ASP A 75 0.80 5.58 16.91
N GLN A 76 -0.30 5.11 16.31
CA GLN A 76 -1.60 4.99 16.99
C GLN A 76 -1.59 3.93 18.10
N LEU A 77 -0.90 2.80 17.87
CA LEU A 77 -0.75 1.77 18.91
C LEU A 77 0.01 2.33 20.13
N SER A 78 1.10 3.06 19.88
CA SER A 78 1.89 3.69 20.96
C SER A 78 1.10 4.73 21.76
N GLN A 79 0.26 5.53 21.10
CA GLN A 79 -0.61 6.49 21.79
C GLN A 79 -1.68 5.79 22.66
N SER A 80 -2.25 4.69 22.17
CA SER A 80 -3.22 3.90 22.94
C SER A 80 -2.62 3.25 24.20
N GLU A 81 -1.35 2.85 24.14
CA GLU A 81 -0.63 2.32 25.30
C GLU A 81 -0.28 3.42 26.32
N ALA A 82 0.15 4.60 25.85
CA ALA A 82 0.49 5.73 26.72
C ALA A 82 -0.73 6.35 27.44
N GLU A 83 -1.93 6.31 26.83
CA GLU A 83 -3.16 6.80 27.44
C GLU A 83 -3.70 5.87 28.55
N LYS A 84 -3.28 4.59 28.57
CA LYS A 84 -3.74 3.59 29.55
C LYS A 84 -2.90 3.53 30.84
N VAL A 85 -1.80 4.26 30.93
CA VAL A 85 -0.87 4.32 32.09
C VAL A 85 -1.13 5.58 32.90
#